data_AF-A0A523EKM0-F1
#
_entry.id   AF-A0A523EKM0-F1
#
_cell.length_a   1.000
_cell.length_b   1.000
_cell.length_c   1.000
_cell.angle_alpha   90.00
_cell.angle_beta   90.00
_cell.angle_gamma   90.00
#
_symmetry.space_group_name_H-M   'P 1'
#
loop_
_entity.id
_entity.type
_entity.pdbx_description
1 polymer ?
#
loop_
_entity_poly.entity_id
_entity_poly.type
_entity_poly.pdbx_seq_one_letter_code
_entity_poly.pdbx_strand_id
1 'polypeptide(L)'
;MMQLFRAVVMIIVAAPPATVWADCTSIAGTEHVLESGTVVLLGEIHGTREGPQTVSRLACAALEQGRDVTIGLEIPKNEQVAINRYFDGEDEASQRAMLLATSFWQRDYQDGRSYTAPATSTRECIRWAVL
;
A
#
# COMPACT_ATOMS: atom_id res chain seq x y z
N MET A 1 13.72 -44.37 41.60
CA MET A 1 14.37 -43.88 40.37
C MET A 1 13.26 -43.58 39.37
N MET A 2 12.88 -42.31 39.22
CA MET A 2 11.87 -41.90 38.22
C MET A 2 12.23 -40.50 37.74
N GLN A 3 12.96 -40.43 36.63
CA GLN A 3 13.34 -39.18 35.98
C GLN A 3 12.13 -38.63 35.23
N LEU A 4 11.63 -37.47 35.68
CA LEU A 4 10.65 -36.67 34.94
C LEU A 4 11.41 -35.96 33.80
N PHE A 5 11.23 -36.42 32.56
CA PHE A 5 11.67 -35.69 31.39
C PHE A 5 10.85 -34.40 31.26
N ARG A 6 11.49 -33.24 31.50
CA ARG A 6 10.94 -31.94 31.16
C ARG A 6 11.03 -31.77 29.64
N ALA A 7 9.91 -31.88 28.95
CA ALA A 7 9.84 -31.52 27.53
C ALA A 7 10.12 -30.02 27.36
N VAL A 8 11.14 -29.68 26.57
CA VAL A 8 11.39 -28.31 26.11
C VAL A 8 10.56 -28.11 24.85
N VAL A 9 9.51 -27.28 24.94
CA VAL A 9 8.74 -26.84 23.77
C VAL A 9 9.50 -25.65 23.16
N MET A 10 10.13 -25.85 22.01
CA MET A 10 10.76 -24.79 21.23
C MET A 10 9.73 -24.20 20.28
N ILE A 11 9.19 -23.02 20.63
CA ILE A 11 8.30 -22.26 19.75
C ILE A 11 9.19 -21.60 18.70
N ILE A 12 9.17 -22.15 17.48
CA ILE A 12 9.76 -21.49 16.31
C ILE A 12 8.77 -20.40 15.90
N VAL A 13 9.04 -19.16 16.27
CA VAL A 13 8.37 -18.00 15.67
C VAL A 13 8.92 -17.89 14.25
N ALA A 14 8.17 -18.41 13.27
CA ALA A 14 8.45 -18.13 11.88
C ALA A 14 8.15 -16.64 11.65
N ALA A 15 9.19 -15.84 11.37
CA ALA A 15 8.99 -14.49 10.87
C ALA A 15 8.19 -14.58 9.56
N PRO A 16 7.14 -13.76 9.35
CA PRO A 16 6.50 -13.68 8.05
C PRO A 16 7.57 -13.37 7.01
N PRO A 17 7.46 -13.89 5.77
CA PRO A 17 8.40 -13.54 4.72
C PRO A 17 8.46 -12.02 4.65
N ALA A 18 9.67 -11.46 4.66
CA ALA A 18 9.87 -10.05 4.40
C ALA A 18 9.22 -9.76 3.06
N THR A 19 8.07 -9.09 3.11
CA THR A 19 7.41 -8.51 1.96
C THR A 19 8.45 -7.68 1.22
N VAL A 20 8.87 -8.16 0.05
CA VAL A 20 9.77 -7.42 -0.83
C VAL A 20 8.92 -6.32 -1.43
N TRP A 21 9.18 -5.07 -1.06
CA TRP A 21 8.63 -3.94 -1.78
C TRP A 21 8.95 -4.12 -3.27
N ALA A 22 7.92 -4.23 -4.10
CA ALA A 22 8.13 -4.74 -5.46
C ALA A 22 9.10 -3.88 -6.29
N ASP A 23 9.24 -2.59 -5.96
CA ASP A 23 10.26 -1.72 -6.54
C ASP A 23 10.42 -0.41 -5.75
N CYS A 24 11.51 -0.26 -5.00
CA CYS A 24 11.89 0.99 -4.33
C CYS A 24 13.04 1.69 -5.04
N THR A 25 13.22 1.40 -6.33
CA THR A 25 14.22 2.09 -7.13
C THR A 25 13.96 3.60 -7.08
N SER A 26 14.95 4.33 -6.58
CA SER A 26 14.89 5.78 -6.52
C SER A 26 14.75 6.37 -7.92
N ILE A 27 13.89 7.37 -8.04
CA ILE A 27 13.75 8.15 -9.26
C ILE A 27 14.80 9.26 -9.20
N ALA A 28 15.66 9.36 -10.21
CA ALA A 28 16.70 10.38 -10.22
C ALA A 28 16.10 11.81 -10.17
N GLY A 29 16.68 12.69 -9.35
CA GLY A 29 16.25 14.09 -9.26
C GLY A 29 15.07 14.34 -8.32
N THR A 30 14.69 13.37 -7.47
CA THR A 30 13.58 13.52 -6.52
C THR A 30 14.03 13.87 -5.11
N GLU A 31 15.31 14.14 -4.89
CA GLU A 31 15.89 14.29 -3.55
C GLU A 31 15.19 15.41 -2.77
N HIS A 32 14.92 16.56 -3.40
CA HIS A 32 14.21 17.68 -2.77
C HIS A 32 12.74 17.38 -2.48
N VAL A 33 12.08 16.55 -3.29
CA VAL A 33 10.65 16.25 -3.10
C VAL A 33 10.41 15.21 -2.02
N LEU A 34 11.46 14.57 -1.52
CA LEU A 34 11.44 13.62 -0.40
C LEU A 34 11.79 14.27 0.95
N GLU A 35 12.04 15.58 0.99
CA GLU A 35 12.31 16.31 2.23
C GLU A 35 11.07 16.39 3.13
N SER A 36 11.27 16.37 4.45
CA SER A 36 10.19 16.51 5.42
C SER A 36 9.47 17.85 5.27
N GLY A 37 8.15 17.83 5.29
CA GLY A 37 7.32 19.03 5.16
C GLY A 37 7.02 19.42 3.70
N THR A 38 7.56 18.68 2.73
CA THR A 38 7.26 18.89 1.31
C THR A 38 5.91 18.28 0.94
N VAL A 39 5.10 19.03 0.19
CA VAL A 39 3.89 18.54 -0.46
C VAL A 39 4.16 18.37 -1.95
N VAL A 40 3.95 17.17 -2.46
CA VAL A 40 4.14 16.83 -3.87
C VAL A 40 2.78 16.65 -4.54
N LEU A 41 2.51 17.45 -5.56
CA LEU A 41 1.35 17.28 -6.43
C LEU A 41 1.80 16.57 -7.71
N LEU A 42 1.39 15.32 -7.90
CA LEU A 42 1.71 14.54 -9.10
C LEU A 42 0.53 14.61 -10.08
N GLY A 43 0.73 15.26 -11.22
CA GLY A 43 -0.19 15.17 -12.34
C GLY A 43 0.00 13.84 -13.08
N GLU A 44 -1.09 13.16 -13.41
CA GLU A 44 -1.08 11.87 -14.08
C GLU A 44 -2.14 11.78 -15.19
N ILE A 45 -2.02 10.76 -16.05
CA ILE A 45 -3.02 10.44 -17.07
C ILE A 45 -3.79 9.21 -16.62
N HIS A 46 -5.08 9.39 -16.35
CA HIS A 46 -5.92 8.33 -15.80
C HIS A 46 -5.88 7.06 -16.65
N GLY A 47 -5.97 5.91 -15.98
CA GLY A 47 -5.97 4.59 -16.63
C GLY A 47 -4.59 4.10 -17.07
N THR A 48 -3.52 4.77 -16.65
CA THR A 48 -2.13 4.34 -16.87
C THR A 48 -1.55 3.65 -15.64
N ARG A 49 -0.41 2.97 -15.79
CA ARG A 49 0.29 2.32 -14.67
C ARG A 49 1.35 3.25 -14.07
N GLU A 50 1.82 4.20 -14.86
CA GLU A 50 2.97 5.06 -14.63
C GLU A 50 2.73 6.04 -13.47
N GLY A 51 1.53 6.64 -13.38
CA GLY A 51 1.14 7.51 -12.26
C GLY A 51 1.21 6.77 -10.93
N PRO A 52 0.41 5.69 -10.74
CA PRO A 52 0.46 4.88 -9.52
C PRO A 52 1.84 4.32 -9.20
N GLN A 53 2.60 3.87 -10.19
CA GLN A 53 3.97 3.37 -9.98
C GLN A 53 4.92 4.46 -9.48
N THR A 54 4.81 5.67 -10.03
CA THR A 54 5.60 6.82 -9.58
C THR A 54 5.29 7.16 -8.13
N VAL A 55 4.01 7.19 -7.74
CA VAL A 55 3.60 7.42 -6.35
C VAL A 55 4.18 6.36 -5.41
N SER A 56 4.06 5.07 -5.76
CA SER A 56 4.60 3.98 -4.94
C SER A 56 6.12 4.07 -4.76
N ARG A 57 6.87 4.40 -5.81
CA ARG A 57 8.34 4.54 -5.74
C ARG A 57 8.76 5.73 -4.89
N LEU A 58 8.10 6.89 -5.04
CA LEU A 58 8.36 8.07 -4.21
C LEU A 58 8.05 7.81 -2.74
N ALA A 59 6.90 7.21 -2.46
CA ALA A 59 6.50 6.84 -1.10
C ALA A 59 7.50 5.86 -0.49
N CYS A 60 7.90 4.82 -1.23
CA CYS A 60 8.90 3.88 -0.73
C CYS A 60 10.26 4.56 -0.46
N ALA A 61 10.75 5.37 -1.38
CA ALA A 61 12.02 6.07 -1.21
C ALA A 61 12.01 7.03 0.00
N ALA A 62 10.88 7.69 0.28
CA ALA A 62 10.71 8.50 1.49
C ALA A 62 10.71 7.64 2.77
N LEU A 63 10.00 6.51 2.76
CA LEU A 63 9.97 5.57 3.88
C LEU A 63 11.35 4.98 4.17
N GLU A 64 12.14 4.63 3.13
CA GLU A 64 13.54 4.18 3.27
C GLU A 64 14.44 5.21 3.95
N GLN A 65 14.13 6.50 3.79
CA GLN A 65 14.82 7.60 4.46
C GLN A 65 14.28 7.89 5.87
N GLY A 66 13.37 7.05 6.39
CA GLY A 66 12.75 7.22 7.69
C GLY A 66 11.78 8.40 7.77
N ARG A 67 11.18 8.80 6.63
CA ARG A 67 10.15 9.84 6.58
C ARG A 67 8.77 9.24 6.75
N ASP A 68 7.89 9.96 7.43
CA ASP A 68 6.45 9.68 7.40
C ASP A 68 5.87 10.13 6.06
N VAL A 69 4.99 9.32 5.48
CA VAL A 69 4.36 9.59 4.19
C VAL A 69 2.84 9.59 4.33
N THR A 70 2.19 10.56 3.70
CA THR A 70 0.73 10.58 3.52
C THR A 70 0.41 10.72 2.04
N ILE A 71 -0.40 9.81 1.50
CA ILE A 71 -0.88 9.84 0.11
C ILE A 71 -2.33 10.31 0.08
N GLY A 72 -2.56 11.42 -0.62
CA GLY A 72 -3.90 11.87 -0.99
C GLY A 72 -4.32 11.26 -2.33
N LEU A 73 -5.55 10.76 -2.42
CA LEU A 73 -6.13 10.21 -3.65
C LEU A 73 -7.19 11.15 -4.22
N GLU A 74 -7.23 11.30 -5.54
CA GLU A 74 -8.26 12.05 -6.25
C GLU A 74 -9.55 11.23 -6.40
N ILE A 75 -10.20 10.92 -5.28
CA ILE A 75 -11.44 10.14 -5.23
C ILE A 75 -12.43 10.75 -4.22
N PRO A 76 -13.73 10.38 -4.26
CA PRO A 76 -14.70 10.86 -3.29
C PRO A 76 -14.32 10.54 -1.84
N LYS A 77 -14.45 11.52 -0.93
CA LYS A 77 -14.09 11.39 0.49
C LYS A 77 -14.81 10.23 1.20
N ASN A 78 -16.02 9.86 0.78
CA ASN A 78 -16.78 8.75 1.36
C ASN A 78 -16.14 7.37 1.09
N GLU A 79 -15.19 7.26 0.16
CA GLU A 79 -14.42 6.03 -0.10
C GLU A 79 -13.40 5.72 1.01
N GLN A 80 -13.03 6.70 1.85
CA GLN A 80 -12.00 6.52 2.89
C GLN A 80 -12.31 5.35 3.84
N VAL A 81 -13.59 5.12 4.19
CA VAL A 81 -13.99 4.01 5.08
C VAL A 81 -13.70 2.65 4.44
N ALA A 82 -13.94 2.51 3.13
CA ALA A 82 -13.67 1.27 2.41
C ALA A 82 -12.17 1.06 2.21
N ILE A 83 -11.41 2.14 1.99
CA ILE A 83 -9.95 2.11 1.87
C ILE A 83 -9.29 1.68 3.19
N ASN A 84 -9.71 2.25 4.32
CA ASN A 84 -9.19 1.84 5.63
C ASN A 84 -9.45 0.35 5.88
N ARG A 85 -10.67 -0.12 5.60
CA ARG A 85 -11.01 -1.55 5.70
C ARG A 85 -10.12 -2.42 4.82
N TYR A 86 -9.78 -1.95 3.62
CA TYR A 86 -8.88 -2.66 2.73
C TYR A 86 -7.48 -2.86 3.32
N PHE A 87 -6.94 -1.87 4.04
CA PHE A 87 -5.64 -1.98 4.70
C PHE A 87 -5.68 -2.72 6.05
N ASP A 88 -6.81 -2.68 6.76
CA ASP A 88 -6.94 -3.27 8.09
C ASP A 88 -7.27 -4.78 8.07
N GLY A 89 -7.89 -5.29 7.00
CA GLY A 89 -8.29 -6.70 6.96
C GLY A 89 -7.12 -7.69 6.77
N GLU A 90 -7.34 -8.96 7.10
CA GLU A 90 -6.32 -10.00 6.90
C GLU A 90 -6.36 -10.56 5.47
N ASP A 91 -7.55 -10.92 4.97
CA ASP A 91 -7.76 -11.47 3.62
C ASP A 91 -7.79 -10.36 2.55
N GLU A 92 -6.66 -10.20 1.86
CA GLU A 92 -6.50 -9.22 0.79
C GLU A 92 -7.54 -9.36 -0.32
N ALA A 93 -7.78 -10.58 -0.77
CA ALA A 93 -8.63 -10.82 -1.93
C ALA A 93 -10.07 -10.42 -1.61
N SER A 94 -10.56 -10.82 -0.44
CA SER A 94 -11.88 -10.44 0.05
C SER A 94 -12.00 -8.93 0.27
N GLN A 95 -11.03 -8.31 0.96
CA GLN A 95 -11.09 -6.87 1.20
C GLN A 95 -11.00 -6.05 -0.09
N ARG A 96 -10.19 -6.50 -1.06
CA ARG A 96 -10.12 -5.87 -2.38
C ARG A 96 -11.47 -5.98 -3.09
N ALA A 97 -12.11 -7.13 -3.06
CA ALA A 97 -13.44 -7.30 -3.64
C ALA A 97 -14.47 -6.36 -2.99
N MET A 98 -14.41 -6.18 -1.66
CA MET A 98 -15.28 -5.23 -0.96
C MET A 98 -15.01 -3.78 -1.34
N LEU A 99 -13.74 -3.37 -1.47
CA LEU A 99 -13.38 -2.03 -1.94
C LEU A 99 -13.90 -1.79 -3.35
N LEU A 100 -13.67 -2.73 -4.27
CA LEU A 100 -14.10 -2.60 -5.65
C LEU A 100 -15.61 -2.67 -5.84
N ALA A 101 -16.37 -3.12 -4.83
CA ALA A 101 -17.82 -3.12 -4.86
C ALA A 101 -18.45 -1.76 -4.50
N THR A 102 -17.66 -0.75 -4.07
CA THR A 102 -18.21 0.58 -3.74
C THR A 102 -18.57 1.38 -4.98
N SER A 103 -19.39 2.43 -4.77
CA SER A 103 -19.97 3.23 -5.86
C SER A 103 -18.94 3.86 -6.79
N PHE A 104 -17.77 4.27 -6.29
CA PHE A 104 -16.76 4.90 -7.13
C PHE A 104 -16.16 3.95 -8.16
N TRP A 105 -15.97 2.67 -7.81
CA TRP A 105 -15.37 1.68 -8.70
C TRP A 105 -16.37 1.07 -9.69
N GLN A 106 -17.67 1.14 -9.37
CA GLN A 106 -18.78 0.58 -10.16
C GLN A 106 -19.50 1.61 -11.04
N ARG A 107 -18.91 2.80 -11.26
CA ARG A 107 -19.55 3.88 -12.05
C ARG A 107 -19.79 3.46 -13.50
N ASP A 108 -20.89 3.92 -14.10
CA ASP A 108 -21.16 3.72 -15.52
C ASP A 108 -20.18 4.50 -16.42
N TYR A 109 -19.82 5.73 -15.99
CA TYR A 109 -18.84 6.54 -16.69
C TYR A 109 -17.44 6.27 -16.13
N GLN A 110 -16.60 5.64 -16.95
CA GLN A 110 -15.24 5.27 -16.63
C GLN A 110 -14.26 6.22 -17.32
N ASP A 111 -13.50 6.94 -16.50
CA ASP A 111 -12.50 7.94 -16.91
C ASP A 111 -11.06 7.48 -16.65
N GLY A 112 -10.89 6.24 -16.16
CA GLY A 112 -9.59 5.65 -15.82
C GLY A 112 -9.19 5.80 -14.36
N ARG A 113 -9.85 6.63 -13.53
CA ARG A 113 -9.53 6.75 -12.09
C ARG A 113 -9.87 5.51 -11.27
N SER A 114 -10.77 4.69 -11.81
CA SER A 114 -11.18 3.42 -11.21
C SER A 114 -10.44 2.22 -11.85
N TYR A 115 -9.33 2.48 -12.56
CA TYR A 115 -8.49 1.43 -13.10
C TYR A 115 -7.90 0.58 -11.96
N THR A 116 -8.01 -0.73 -12.09
CA THR A 116 -7.46 -1.65 -11.09
C THR A 116 -6.30 -2.43 -11.67
N ALA A 117 -5.11 -2.24 -11.12
CA ALA A 117 -3.99 -3.14 -11.34
C ALA A 117 -4.23 -4.50 -10.63
N PRO A 118 -3.50 -5.57 -11.01
CA PRO A 118 -3.50 -6.83 -10.27
C PRO A 118 -3.13 -6.63 -8.79
N ALA A 119 -3.77 -7.40 -7.89
CA ALA A 119 -3.73 -7.20 -6.43
C ALA A 119 -2.31 -7.17 -5.83
N THR A 120 -1.38 -7.96 -6.39
CA THR A 120 -0.01 -8.14 -5.90
C THR A 120 0.83 -6.87 -5.78
N SER A 121 0.41 -5.72 -6.31
CA SER A 121 1.22 -4.48 -6.31
C SER A 121 0.75 -3.40 -5.33
N THR A 122 -0.46 -3.48 -4.78
CA THR A 122 -1.15 -2.28 -4.24
C THR A 122 -1.21 -2.22 -2.73
N ARG A 123 -1.35 -3.38 -2.05
CA ARG A 123 -1.59 -3.41 -0.60
C ARG A 123 -0.38 -3.01 0.23
N GLU A 124 0.80 -3.45 -0.20
CA GLU A 124 2.02 -3.35 0.61
C GLU A 124 2.65 -1.95 0.54
N CYS A 125 2.49 -1.23 -0.57
CA CYS A 125 2.98 0.15 -0.73
C CYS A 125 2.10 1.19 -0.01
N ILE A 126 0.79 0.97 0.06
CA ILE A 126 -0.16 2.00 0.53
C ILE A 126 -0.53 1.83 2.02
N ARG A 127 -0.36 0.62 2.60
CA ARG A 127 -0.68 0.33 4.02
C ARG A 127 0.04 1.24 5.03
N TRP A 128 1.18 1.82 4.67
CA TRP A 128 1.97 2.71 5.53
C TRP A 128 1.88 4.19 5.13
N ALA A 129 1.16 4.49 4.05
CA ALA A 129 1.07 5.82 3.46
C ALA A 129 -0.31 6.49 3.65
N VAL A 130 -1.24 5.80 4.32
CA VAL A 130 -2.55 6.35 4.69
C VAL A 130 -2.66 6.19 6.20
N LEU A 131 -2.42 7.27 6.93
CA LEU A 131 -2.80 7.43 8.34
C LEU A 131 -4.19 8.07 8.42
#